data_AF-A0A4Y9N0Q7-F1
#
_entry.id   AF-A0A4Y9N0Q7-F1
#
_cell.length_a   1.000
_cell.length_b   1.000
_cell.length_c   1.000
_cell.angle_alpha   90.00
_cell.angle_beta   90.00
_cell.angle_gamma   90.00
#
_symmetry.space_group_name_H-M   'P 1'
#
loop_
_entity.id
_entity.type
_entity.pdbx_description
1 polymer ?
#
loop_
_entity_poly.entity_id
_entity_poly.type
_entity_poly.pdbx_seq_one_letter_code
_entity_poly.pdbx_strand_id
1 'polypeptide(L)'
;MLDGCTAAFRRGTDTVAVSEKVAVLLTHRAVPRSAVSPGRLAHTLARNVHPVGDSRGLSIPEKMQLVLERQGRPRVVLAAVAAGLLRPLGRRGDFYRLAGTFARDLDGLRPPYLDLLLPPLEPEEARRLAQTWQARLGCGVAIVDVNDRGGSVRAVSSAALSAQELLTALGDNPMGQGMSSTPIVVVRRSPSGEHTA
;
A
#
# COMPACT_ATOMS: atom_id res chain seq x y z
N MET A 1 17.16 11.23 0.76
CA MET A 1 16.28 11.15 -0.42
C MET A 1 15.07 12.08 -0.28
N LEU A 2 14.10 11.80 0.60
CA LEU A 2 12.88 12.62 0.74
C LEU A 2 13.17 14.12 0.91
N ASP A 3 14.16 14.44 1.74
CA ASP A 3 14.58 15.82 1.93
C ASP A 3 15.02 16.48 0.62
N GLY A 4 16.03 15.90 -0.05
CA GLY A 4 16.58 16.43 -1.30
C GLY A 4 15.55 16.58 -2.43
N CYS A 5 14.56 15.68 -2.55
CA CYS A 5 13.56 15.78 -3.63
C CYS A 5 12.38 16.70 -3.30
N THR A 6 12.22 17.15 -2.05
CA THR A 6 11.08 18.01 -1.66
C THR A 6 11.50 19.40 -1.17
N ALA A 7 12.78 19.62 -0.86
CA ALA A 7 13.27 20.85 -0.23
C ALA A 7 12.91 22.12 -0.99
N ALA A 8 12.96 22.10 -2.33
CA ALA A 8 12.63 23.26 -3.15
C ALA A 8 11.12 23.62 -3.17
N PHE A 9 10.25 22.70 -2.77
CA PHE A 9 8.80 22.85 -2.92
C PHE A 9 8.05 22.96 -1.58
N ARG A 10 8.58 22.35 -0.52
CA ARG A 10 7.89 22.21 0.78
C ARG A 10 8.04 23.43 1.68
N ARG A 11 6.98 23.75 2.42
CA ARG A 11 6.91 24.72 3.52
C ARG A 11 6.60 23.99 4.82
N GLY A 12 6.87 24.62 5.97
CA GLY A 12 6.65 24.01 7.28
C GLY A 12 5.18 23.59 7.54
N THR A 13 4.22 24.26 6.90
CA THR A 13 2.79 23.97 7.00
C THR A 13 2.29 22.90 6.02
N ASP A 14 3.14 22.42 5.11
CA ASP A 14 2.75 21.45 4.10
C ASP A 14 2.78 20.02 4.65
N THR A 15 2.12 19.11 3.94
CA THR A 15 2.26 17.67 4.16
C THR A 15 2.95 17.02 2.96
N VAL A 16 4.06 16.34 3.20
CA VAL A 16 4.69 15.46 2.20
C VAL A 16 3.99 14.10 2.27
N ALA A 17 3.21 13.77 1.24
CA ALA A 17 2.60 12.44 1.10
C ALA A 17 3.53 11.53 0.29
N VAL A 18 3.85 10.37 0.85
CA VAL A 18 4.74 9.36 0.27
C VAL A 18 3.95 8.09 0.02
N SER A 19 4.04 7.54 -1.20
CA SER A 19 3.40 6.25 -1.51
C SER A 19 3.95 5.14 -0.61
N GLU A 20 3.08 4.25 -0.15
CA GLU A 20 3.46 3.12 0.70
C GLU A 20 4.52 2.24 0.03
N LYS A 21 4.40 2.02 -1.29
CA LYS A 21 5.37 1.26 -2.08
C LYS A 21 6.79 1.81 -1.95
N VAL A 22 6.96 3.14 -2.08
CA VAL A 22 8.27 3.76 -1.89
C VAL A 22 8.69 3.80 -0.43
N ALA A 23 7.74 3.89 0.52
CA ALA A 23 8.08 3.78 1.94
C ALA A 23 8.64 2.40 2.30
N VAL A 24 8.08 1.32 1.75
CA VAL A 24 8.60 -0.05 1.89
C VAL A 24 10.01 -0.16 1.31
N LEU A 25 10.26 0.42 0.13
CA LEU A 25 11.57 0.40 -0.53
C LEU A 25 12.62 1.20 0.24
N LEU A 26 12.29 2.44 0.62
CA LEU A 26 13.18 3.35 1.38
C LEU A 26 13.58 2.81 2.75
N THR A 27 12.82 1.84 3.26
CA THR A 27 13.09 1.21 4.54
C THR A 27 13.56 -0.23 4.43
N HIS A 28 13.97 -0.66 3.22
CA HIS A 28 14.54 -1.98 2.96
C HIS A 28 13.63 -3.15 3.38
N ARG A 29 12.31 -2.96 3.27
CA ARG A 29 11.30 -3.98 3.61
C ARG A 29 10.80 -4.78 2.40
N ALA A 30 11.21 -4.40 1.19
CA ALA A 30 10.90 -5.18 0.00
C ALA A 30 11.60 -6.54 0.05
N VAL A 31 10.90 -7.59 -0.39
CA VAL A 31 11.43 -8.96 -0.39
C VAL A 31 11.78 -9.33 -1.84
N PRO A 32 13.04 -9.67 -2.15
CA PRO A 32 13.41 -10.16 -3.48
C PRO A 32 12.63 -11.43 -3.83
N ARG A 33 12.18 -11.53 -5.08
CA ARG A 33 11.49 -12.73 -5.59
C ARG A 33 12.32 -13.99 -5.35
N SER A 34 13.63 -13.90 -5.58
CA SER A 34 14.58 -15.00 -5.39
C SER A 34 14.72 -15.49 -3.94
N ALA A 35 14.33 -14.67 -2.96
CA ALA A 35 14.35 -15.06 -1.55
C ALA A 35 13.13 -15.90 -1.15
N VAL A 36 12.12 -16.01 -2.02
CA VAL A 36 10.89 -16.77 -1.76
C VAL A 36 10.93 -18.07 -2.55
N SER A 37 10.75 -19.20 -1.86
CA SER A 37 10.65 -20.53 -2.48
C SER A 37 9.24 -21.09 -2.31
N PRO A 38 8.34 -20.93 -3.30
CA PRO A 38 6.96 -21.39 -3.18
C PRO A 38 6.85 -22.91 -3.06
N GLY A 39 6.17 -23.37 -2.02
CA GLY A 39 5.85 -24.78 -1.85
C GLY A 39 4.65 -25.21 -2.70
N ARG A 40 4.38 -26.53 -2.74
CA ARG A 40 3.23 -27.10 -3.46
C ARG A 40 1.89 -26.46 -3.05
N LEU A 41 1.71 -26.18 -1.77
CA LEU A 41 0.50 -25.52 -1.25
C LEU A 41 0.32 -24.11 -1.84
N ALA A 42 1.38 -23.31 -1.92
CA ALA A 42 1.34 -21.97 -2.50
C ALA A 42 0.95 -22.03 -3.98
N HIS A 43 1.54 -22.96 -4.74
CA HIS A 43 1.16 -23.19 -6.14
C HIS A 43 -0.30 -23.60 -6.29
N THR A 44 -0.80 -24.55 -5.48
CA THR A 44 -2.18 -25.00 -5.54
C THR A 44 -3.15 -23.86 -5.23
N LEU A 45 -2.91 -23.09 -4.17
CA LEU A 45 -3.79 -21.99 -3.80
C LEU A 45 -3.76 -20.86 -4.84
N ALA A 46 -2.56 -20.49 -5.32
CA ALA A 46 -2.39 -19.42 -6.31
C ALA A 46 -3.13 -19.72 -7.63
N ARG A 47 -3.13 -20.98 -8.10
CA ARG A 47 -3.88 -21.40 -9.30
C ARG A 47 -5.40 -21.19 -9.19
N ASN A 48 -5.93 -21.15 -7.96
CA ASN A 48 -7.36 -20.96 -7.71
C ASN A 48 -7.74 -19.49 -7.50
N VAL A 49 -6.78 -18.57 -7.57
CA VAL A 49 -7.03 -17.12 -7.49
C VAL A 49 -7.18 -16.57 -8.90
N HIS A 50 -8.30 -15.90 -9.18
CA HIS A 50 -8.49 -15.22 -10.46
C HIS A 50 -7.95 -13.78 -10.39
N PRO A 51 -7.05 -13.38 -11.30
CA PRO A 51 -6.66 -11.99 -11.47
C PRO A 51 -7.85 -11.06 -11.75
N VAL A 52 -7.72 -9.79 -11.38
CA VAL A 52 -8.74 -8.76 -11.63
C VAL A 52 -8.10 -7.57 -12.33
N GLY A 53 -8.49 -7.34 -13.59
CA GLY A 53 -7.82 -6.36 -14.46
C GLY A 53 -6.33 -6.63 -14.55
N ASP A 54 -5.52 -5.60 -14.36
CA ASP A 54 -4.05 -5.71 -14.40
C ASP A 54 -3.42 -6.23 -13.10
N SER A 55 -4.22 -6.46 -12.06
CA SER A 55 -3.72 -7.00 -10.80
C SER A 55 -3.72 -8.52 -10.84
N ARG A 56 -2.52 -9.11 -10.82
CA ARG A 56 -2.35 -10.55 -10.62
C ARG A 56 -2.61 -10.99 -9.18
N GLY A 57 -2.63 -10.07 -8.21
CA GLY A 57 -2.92 -10.37 -6.80
C GLY A 57 -2.16 -11.61 -6.28
N LEU A 58 -2.85 -12.49 -5.56
CA LEU A 58 -2.29 -13.74 -5.03
C LEU A 58 -2.29 -14.92 -6.00
N SER A 59 -2.55 -14.69 -7.30
CA SER A 59 -2.36 -15.73 -8.32
C SER A 59 -0.88 -16.03 -8.60
N ILE A 60 0.03 -15.24 -8.03
CA ILE A 60 1.47 -15.45 -8.11
C ILE A 60 1.92 -16.30 -6.90
N PRO A 61 2.52 -17.50 -7.11
CA PRO A 61 2.89 -18.42 -6.03
C PRO A 61 3.80 -17.80 -4.96
N GLU A 62 4.72 -16.93 -5.33
CA GLU A 62 5.62 -16.23 -4.40
C GLU A 62 4.85 -15.33 -3.43
N LYS A 63 3.84 -14.61 -3.92
CA LYS A 63 2.95 -13.82 -3.05
C LYS A 63 2.15 -14.71 -2.11
N MET A 64 1.60 -15.80 -2.64
CA MET A 64 0.84 -16.76 -1.83
C MET A 64 1.72 -17.40 -0.75
N GLN A 65 2.97 -17.75 -1.07
CA GLN A 65 3.93 -18.30 -0.12
C GLN A 65 4.20 -17.32 1.04
N LEU A 66 4.43 -16.04 0.74
CA LEU A 66 4.64 -15.03 1.77
C LEU A 66 3.40 -14.84 2.67
N VAL A 67 2.20 -14.89 2.09
CA VAL A 67 0.95 -14.86 2.88
C VAL A 67 0.81 -16.07 3.79
N LEU A 68 1.16 -17.28 3.30
CA LEU A 68 1.14 -18.51 4.09
C LEU A 68 2.10 -18.44 5.30
N GLU A 69 3.28 -17.86 5.10
CA GLU A 69 4.29 -17.69 6.14
C GLU A 69 3.87 -16.64 7.17
N ARG A 70 3.34 -15.50 6.72
CA ARG A 70 2.96 -14.40 7.61
C ARG A 70 1.68 -14.66 8.40
N GLN A 71 0.65 -15.19 7.74
CA GLN A 71 -0.69 -15.36 8.33
C GLN A 71 -0.96 -16.77 8.87
N GLY A 72 -0.03 -17.70 8.62
CA GLY A 72 -0.16 -19.10 8.98
C GLY A 72 -0.96 -19.91 7.97
N ARG A 73 -0.43 -21.08 7.62
CA ARG A 73 -1.02 -22.01 6.63
C ARG A 73 -2.47 -22.38 6.96
N PRO A 74 -2.85 -22.75 8.20
CA PRO A 74 -4.22 -23.16 8.51
C PRO A 74 -5.24 -22.05 8.23
N ARG A 75 -4.92 -20.81 8.59
CA ARG A 75 -5.78 -19.64 8.38
C ARG A 75 -6.03 -19.39 6.90
N VAL A 76 -4.97 -19.44 6.08
CA VAL A 76 -5.07 -19.18 4.64
C VAL A 76 -5.84 -20.28 3.92
N VAL A 77 -5.62 -21.55 4.30
CA VAL A 77 -6.38 -22.68 3.75
C VAL A 77 -7.86 -22.58 4.11
N LEU A 78 -8.19 -22.29 5.38
CA LEU A 78 -9.58 -22.10 5.80
C LEU A 78 -10.23 -20.93 5.05
N ALA A 79 -9.51 -19.82 4.86
CA ALA A 79 -9.98 -18.68 4.08
C ALA A 79 -10.27 -19.06 2.61
N ALA A 80 -9.41 -19.88 2.00
CA ALA A 80 -9.59 -20.37 0.63
C ALA A 80 -10.81 -21.30 0.51
N VAL A 81 -10.96 -22.25 1.43
CA VAL A 81 -12.11 -23.16 1.47
C VAL A 81 -13.41 -22.39 1.66
N ALA A 82 -13.47 -21.51 2.65
CA ALA A 82 -14.65 -20.68 2.90
C ALA A 82 -15.01 -19.80 1.70
N ALA A 83 -14.01 -19.16 1.06
CA ALA A 83 -14.24 -18.37 -0.15
C ALA A 83 -14.76 -19.21 -1.31
N GLY A 84 -14.27 -20.45 -1.47
CA GLY A 84 -14.75 -21.39 -2.49
C GLY A 84 -16.21 -21.80 -2.27
N LEU A 85 -16.59 -22.09 -1.02
CA LEU A 85 -17.97 -22.48 -0.66
C LEU A 85 -18.97 -21.32 -0.78
N LEU A 86 -18.54 -20.09 -0.50
CA LEU A 86 -19.42 -18.91 -0.52
C LEU A 86 -19.53 -18.28 -1.92
N ARG A 87 -18.62 -18.61 -2.86
CA ARG A 87 -18.62 -18.05 -4.21
C ARG A 87 -19.89 -18.35 -5.01
N PRO A 88 -20.49 -19.56 -4.98
CA PRO A 88 -21.78 -19.84 -5.63
C PRO A 88 -22.94 -19.01 -5.07
N LEU A 89 -22.82 -18.53 -3.83
CA LEU A 89 -23.81 -17.66 -3.18
C LEU A 89 -23.65 -16.17 -3.56
N GLY A 90 -22.84 -15.86 -4.58
CA GLY A 90 -22.59 -14.49 -5.05
C GLY A 90 -21.66 -13.66 -4.17
N ARG A 91 -21.17 -14.20 -3.04
CA ARG A 91 -20.27 -13.49 -2.13
C ARG A 91 -18.84 -13.50 -2.67
N ARG A 92 -18.26 -12.31 -2.84
CA ARG A 92 -16.89 -12.12 -3.34
C ARG A 92 -16.03 -11.45 -2.26
N GLY A 93 -14.74 -11.74 -2.25
CA GLY A 93 -13.77 -11.11 -1.35
C GLY A 93 -13.68 -11.71 0.06
N ASP A 94 -14.47 -12.75 0.39
CA ASP A 94 -14.42 -13.41 1.69
C ASP A 94 -13.04 -14.03 2.01
N PHE A 95 -12.28 -14.43 0.98
CA PHE A 95 -10.90 -14.86 1.14
C PHE A 95 -10.07 -13.80 1.89
N TYR A 96 -10.08 -12.54 1.42
CA TYR A 96 -9.27 -11.48 2.04
C TYR A 96 -9.81 -11.05 3.41
N ARG A 97 -11.13 -11.16 3.63
CA ARG A 97 -11.73 -10.92 4.95
C ARG A 97 -11.20 -11.90 6.00
N LEU A 98 -11.05 -13.17 5.61
CA LEU A 98 -10.57 -14.24 6.49
C LEU A 98 -9.04 -14.32 6.55
N ALA A 99 -8.35 -14.25 5.41
CA ALA A 99 -6.89 -14.29 5.33
C ALA A 99 -6.23 -13.07 5.96
N GLY A 100 -6.91 -11.90 5.98
CA GLY A 100 -6.46 -10.68 6.63
C GLY A 100 -5.93 -9.61 5.67
N THR A 101 -5.67 -8.42 6.20
CA THR A 101 -5.24 -7.23 5.45
C THR A 101 -3.90 -7.43 4.75
N PHE A 102 -2.95 -8.13 5.37
CA PHE A 102 -1.66 -8.47 4.75
C PHE A 102 -1.84 -9.14 3.38
N ALA A 103 -2.76 -10.10 3.28
CA ALA A 103 -3.03 -10.82 2.04
C ALA A 103 -3.67 -9.93 0.96
N ARG A 104 -4.45 -8.93 1.38
CA ARG A 104 -5.13 -7.97 0.49
C ARG A 104 -4.16 -6.93 -0.06
N ASP A 105 -3.28 -6.44 0.80
CA ASP A 105 -2.48 -5.24 0.54
C ASP A 105 -1.06 -5.59 0.05
N LEU A 106 -0.70 -6.89 -0.02
CA LEU A 106 0.56 -7.35 -0.57
C LEU A 106 0.69 -7.04 -2.07
N ASP A 107 1.69 -6.22 -2.41
CA ASP A 107 1.95 -5.78 -3.79
C ASP A 107 3.31 -6.30 -4.31
N GLY A 108 3.73 -5.81 -5.49
CA GLY A 108 4.96 -6.20 -6.16
C GLY A 108 4.74 -7.27 -7.25
N LEU A 109 5.84 -7.78 -7.81
CA LEU A 109 5.87 -8.71 -8.94
C LEU A 109 5.00 -8.26 -10.14
N ARG A 110 5.04 -6.95 -10.38
CA ARG A 110 4.34 -6.25 -11.46
C ARG A 110 5.10 -4.95 -11.77
N PRO A 111 5.00 -4.38 -12.99
CA PRO A 111 5.67 -3.11 -13.29
C PRO A 111 5.33 -2.02 -12.24
N PRO A 112 6.31 -1.19 -11.82
CA PRO A 112 7.74 -1.23 -12.19
C PRO A 112 8.57 -2.27 -11.40
N TYR A 113 8.02 -2.88 -10.36
CA TYR A 113 8.71 -3.76 -9.42
C TYR A 113 8.54 -5.25 -9.80
N LEU A 114 9.21 -5.67 -10.88
CA LEU A 114 9.06 -7.01 -11.45
C LEU A 114 9.58 -8.14 -10.56
N ASP A 115 10.65 -7.88 -9.82
CA ASP A 115 11.37 -8.90 -9.03
C ASP A 115 11.32 -8.65 -7.52
N LEU A 116 10.44 -7.75 -7.06
CA LEU A 116 10.26 -7.45 -5.65
C LEU A 116 8.82 -7.70 -5.23
N LEU A 117 8.65 -8.36 -4.09
CA LEU A 117 7.42 -8.33 -3.31
C LEU A 117 7.46 -7.10 -2.40
N LEU A 118 6.32 -6.45 -2.24
CA LEU A 118 6.16 -5.25 -1.41
C LEU A 118 5.12 -5.53 -0.32
N PRO A 119 5.55 -6.06 0.84
CA PRO A 119 4.66 -6.27 1.97
C PRO A 119 4.11 -4.93 2.48
N PRO A 120 2.82 -4.85 2.84
CA PRO A 120 2.26 -3.62 3.41
C PRO A 120 2.92 -3.31 4.75
N LEU A 121 3.00 -2.03 5.09
CA LEU A 121 3.53 -1.61 6.39
C LEU A 121 2.54 -1.97 7.49
N GLU A 122 3.06 -2.51 8.59
CA GLU A 122 2.24 -2.64 9.80
C GLU A 122 1.84 -1.24 10.31
N PRO A 123 0.62 -1.05 10.85
CA PRO A 123 0.11 0.28 11.20
C PRO A 123 1.05 1.07 12.12
N GLU A 124 1.63 0.40 13.10
CA GLU A 124 2.52 1.04 14.05
C GLU A 124 3.89 1.39 13.44
N GLU A 125 4.35 0.59 12.47
CA GLU A 125 5.56 0.91 11.71
C GLU A 125 5.35 2.11 10.81
N ALA A 126 4.21 2.18 10.11
CA ALA A 126 3.85 3.33 9.29
C ALA A 126 3.79 4.62 10.12
N ARG A 127 3.19 4.57 11.33
CA ARG A 127 3.14 5.72 12.26
C ARG A 127 4.54 6.19 12.67
N ARG A 128 5.37 5.28 13.15
CA ARG A 128 6.75 5.60 13.54
C ARG A 128 7.56 6.17 12.38
N LEU A 129 7.37 5.63 11.18
CA LEU A 129 8.06 6.11 9.99
C LEU A 129 7.64 7.53 9.62
N ALA A 130 6.34 7.82 9.62
CA ALA A 130 5.81 9.17 9.36
C ALA A 130 6.34 10.20 10.38
N GLN A 131 6.35 9.84 11.68
CA GLN A 131 6.91 10.68 12.74
C GLN A 131 8.42 10.94 12.56
N THR A 132 9.18 9.90 12.23
CA THR A 132 10.63 9.99 11.99
C THR A 132 10.94 10.90 10.81
N TRP A 133 10.15 10.81 9.73
CA TRP A 133 10.32 11.67 8.56
C TRP A 133 9.90 13.10 8.84
N GLN A 134 8.83 13.34 9.59
CA GLN A 134 8.46 14.69 10.03
C GLN A 134 9.62 15.35 10.80
N ALA A 135 10.20 14.65 11.78
CA ALA A 135 11.32 15.17 12.56
C ALA A 135 12.53 15.57 11.69
N ARG A 136 12.73 14.89 10.55
CA ARG A 136 13.80 15.20 9.59
C ARG A 136 13.44 16.31 8.61
N LEU A 137 12.17 16.39 8.17
CA LEU A 137 11.74 17.30 7.11
C LEU A 137 11.27 18.66 7.62
N GLY A 138 10.87 18.75 8.89
CA GLY A 138 10.33 19.98 9.50
C GLY A 138 8.92 20.34 9.07
N CYS A 139 8.17 19.41 8.46
CA CYS A 139 6.79 19.58 8.01
C CYS A 139 5.99 18.28 8.20
N GLY A 140 4.68 18.33 7.97
CA GLY A 140 3.82 17.16 8.02
C GLY A 140 4.25 16.07 7.02
N VAL A 141 4.04 14.81 7.38
CA VAL A 141 4.32 13.65 6.53
C VAL A 141 3.19 12.64 6.63
N ALA A 142 2.78 12.11 5.49
CA ALA A 142 1.80 11.04 5.40
C ALA A 142 2.32 9.89 4.53
N ILE A 143 1.93 8.67 4.89
CA ILE A 143 2.13 7.48 4.06
C ILE A 143 0.77 7.09 3.50
N VAL A 144 0.68 7.01 2.17
CA VAL A 144 -0.59 6.84 1.46
C VAL A 144 -0.48 5.69 0.46
N ASP A 145 -1.59 4.99 0.24
CA ASP A 145 -1.72 3.99 -0.82
C ASP A 145 -2.95 4.39 -1.65
N VAL A 146 -2.70 5.14 -2.72
CA VAL A 146 -3.72 5.74 -3.59
C VAL A 146 -3.56 5.21 -5.01
N ASN A 147 -4.69 4.98 -5.67
CA ASN A 147 -4.78 4.63 -7.08
C ASN A 147 -6.05 5.21 -7.73
N ASP A 148 -6.22 4.94 -9.02
CA ASP A 148 -7.34 5.47 -9.83
C ASP A 148 -8.73 4.99 -9.37
N ARG A 149 -8.80 4.04 -8.43
CA ARG A 149 -10.04 3.52 -7.83
C ARG A 149 -10.24 4.01 -6.39
N GLY A 150 -9.44 4.97 -5.95
CA GLY A 150 -9.40 5.46 -4.57
C GLY A 150 -8.16 4.99 -3.80
N GLY A 151 -8.13 5.28 -2.50
CA GLY A 151 -6.96 5.02 -1.69
C GLY A 151 -7.21 5.01 -0.19
N SER A 152 -6.14 4.77 0.55
CA SER A 152 -6.12 4.80 2.01
C SER A 152 -4.90 5.54 2.53
N VAL A 153 -5.02 6.11 3.72
CA VAL A 153 -3.89 6.72 4.43
C VAL A 153 -3.40 5.71 5.47
N ARG A 154 -2.17 5.24 5.32
CA ARG A 154 -1.55 4.25 6.21
C ARG A 154 -1.08 4.87 7.51
N ALA A 155 -0.58 6.10 7.44
CA ALA A 155 -0.22 6.89 8.61
C ALA A 155 -0.15 8.38 8.29
N VAL A 156 -0.35 9.19 9.32
CA VAL A 156 -0.11 10.64 9.32
C VAL A 156 0.77 10.98 10.53
N SER A 157 1.71 11.91 10.35
CA SER A 157 2.47 12.50 11.44
C SER A 157 1.67 13.62 12.12
N SER A 158 2.13 14.13 13.27
CA SER A 158 1.35 15.08 14.08
C SER A 158 1.12 16.44 13.41
N ALA A 159 2.02 16.89 12.54
CA ALA A 159 1.91 18.14 11.78
C ALA A 159 1.29 17.96 10.39
N ALA A 160 0.89 16.73 10.03
CA ALA A 160 0.28 16.45 8.74
C ALA A 160 -1.19 16.87 8.71
N LEU A 161 -1.71 17.11 7.50
CA LEU A 161 -3.14 17.16 7.24
C LEU A 161 -3.83 15.87 7.70
N SER A 162 -5.11 15.99 8.03
CA SER A 162 -5.89 14.81 8.43
C SER A 162 -5.99 13.80 7.29
N ALA A 163 -6.21 12.53 7.64
CA ALA A 163 -6.39 11.48 6.63
C ALA A 163 -7.53 11.81 5.65
N GLN A 164 -8.60 12.44 6.14
CA GLN A 164 -9.73 12.86 5.31
C GLN A 164 -9.33 13.95 4.32
N GLU A 165 -8.64 15.01 4.77
CA GLU A 165 -8.15 16.06 3.87
C GLU A 165 -7.20 15.51 2.80
N LEU A 166 -6.33 14.58 3.18
CA LEU A 166 -5.40 13.93 2.25
C LEU A 166 -6.13 13.07 1.21
N LEU A 167 -7.14 12.29 1.60
CA LEU A 167 -7.92 11.51 0.65
C LEU A 167 -8.72 12.39 -0.32
N THR A 168 -9.21 13.54 0.16
CA THR A 168 -9.84 14.54 -0.72
C THR A 168 -8.82 15.13 -1.69
N ALA A 169 -7.67 15.58 -1.19
CA ALA A 169 -6.64 16.24 -1.99
C ALA A 169 -5.93 15.31 -3.00
N LEU A 170 -5.93 14.00 -2.74
CA LEU A 170 -5.33 12.98 -3.60
C LEU A 170 -6.38 12.19 -4.40
N GLY A 171 -7.65 12.60 -4.38
CA GLY A 171 -8.76 11.82 -4.93
C GLY A 171 -8.72 11.64 -6.44
N ASP A 172 -8.16 12.61 -7.16
CA ASP A 172 -7.88 12.55 -8.60
C ASP A 172 -6.56 11.85 -8.94
N ASN A 173 -5.90 11.30 -7.90
CA ASN A 173 -4.63 10.58 -7.98
C ASN A 173 -3.53 11.36 -8.73
N PRO A 174 -3.06 12.51 -8.20
CA PRO A 174 -2.01 13.31 -8.81
C PRO A 174 -0.64 12.59 -8.83
N MET A 175 -0.53 11.49 -8.08
CA MET A 175 0.64 10.61 -8.04
C MET A 175 0.74 9.70 -9.27
N GLY A 176 -0.26 9.70 -10.16
CA GLY A 176 -0.34 8.84 -11.33
C GLY A 176 -0.45 7.35 -10.97
N GLN A 177 -0.31 6.46 -11.96
CA GLN A 177 -0.29 5.00 -11.76
C GLN A 177 0.70 4.32 -12.69
N GLY A 178 1.05 3.08 -12.35
CA GLY A 178 1.94 2.27 -13.17
C GLY A 178 3.34 2.86 -13.24
N MET A 179 3.70 3.41 -14.40
CA MET A 179 5.06 3.89 -14.70
C MET A 179 5.26 5.40 -14.51
N SER A 180 4.24 6.15 -14.04
CA SER A 180 4.32 7.62 -13.85
C SER A 180 5.49 8.09 -12.98
N SER A 181 5.99 7.24 -12.08
CA SER A 181 7.20 7.51 -11.27
C SER A 181 7.12 8.80 -10.43
N THR A 182 5.93 9.14 -9.96
CA THR A 182 5.62 10.29 -9.08
C THR A 182 5.16 9.82 -7.67
N PRO A 183 6.01 9.11 -6.92
CA PRO A 183 5.62 8.45 -5.66
C PRO A 183 5.59 9.37 -4.43
N ILE A 184 5.90 10.66 -4.59
CA ILE A 184 6.00 11.65 -3.52
C ILE A 184 5.33 12.93 -4.03
N VAL A 185 4.42 13.49 -3.24
CA VAL A 185 3.73 14.75 -3.54
C VAL A 185 3.71 15.65 -2.31
N VAL A 186 3.67 16.97 -2.55
CA VAL A 186 3.51 17.98 -1.49
C VAL A 186 2.06 18.46 -1.54
N VAL A 187 1.35 18.30 -0.43
CA VAL A 187 -0.03 18.75 -0.26
C VAL A 187 -0.02 20.01 0.59
N ARG A 188 -0.67 21.06 0.08
CA ARG A 188 -0.74 22.38 0.70
C ARG A 188 -2.18 22.88 0.69
N ARG A 189 -2.66 23.42 1.82
CA ARG A 189 -3.94 24.13 1.85
C ARG A 189 -3.83 25.40 1.00
N SER A 190 -4.78 25.60 0.08
CA SER A 190 -4.89 26.86 -0.64
C SER A 190 -5.12 28.00 0.37
N PRO A 191 -4.58 29.22 0.14
CA PRO A 191 -4.86 30.39 0.98
C PRO A 191 -6.34 30.79 1.04
N SER A 192 -7.20 30.22 0.19
CA SER A 192 -8.61 30.58 0.08
C SER A 192 -9.46 29.96 1.21
N GLY A 193 -9.34 30.55 2.40
CA GLY A 193 -10.27 30.40 3.53
C GLY A 193 -11.19 31.60 3.74
N GLU A 194 -11.22 32.56 2.81
CA GLU A 194 -12.30 33.57 2.73
C GLU A 194 -13.28 33.14 1.66
N HIS A 195 -14.27 32.34 2.05
CA HIS A 195 -15.57 32.42 1.41
C HIS A 195 -16.17 33.77 1.81
N THR A 196 -16.08 34.77 0.93
CA THR A 196 -17.03 35.86 0.92
C THR A 196 -18.42 35.25 0.73
N ALA A 197 -19.20 35.24 1.80
CA ALA A 197 -20.65 35.07 1.77
C ALA A 197 -21.31 36.24 1.04
#